data_AF-A0A955L836-F1
#
_entry.id   AF-A0A955L836-F1
#
_cell.length_a   1.000
_cell.length_b   1.000
_cell.length_c   1.000
_cell.angle_alpha   90.00
_cell.angle_beta   90.00
_cell.angle_gamma   90.00
#
_symmetry.space_group_name_H-M   'P 1'
#
loop_
_entity.id
_entity.type
_entity.pdbx_description
1 polymer ?
#
loop_
_entity_poly.entity_id
_entity_poly.type
_entity_poly.pdbx_seq_one_letter_code
_entity_poly.pdbx_strand_id
1 'polypeptide(L)'
;MKKVIHTSILSVIIFPLFINSTLAAFTDIIPDTTFYDAIVYVQDEGIVSGFEDGTYRPLNEITRGEFTKIIINSRFDQSTIENCTEKVFPDITDENKFIRYICVAKNHNIVNGYSDGNYYSESTISVAEAMKILSNSFDLELLNAQETENKFKPYVDSLSEVNAIPGTIFSMFDPLLRDEMAEFIYRLENNYTTFPSLSYEEINILYDGGQIDSENNTFSEEPVGEENKLAIYEVNNNTISLKETPSVAENYKDLQNDTTKHVELWTLFASLIPLERRDFLVEYILFTDGEAEALATVHQSQTDLSKWVLNIDIYDSYYPDFEFMNEEDVLFTLIHEYAHLLTLNSSQLSVNSLDSDCRTTHYVPEGCSLEESYLNQFVSQFWTDSMINQVQSIDLIEDADAYYDAIIEFYTNHPNSFVSEYAATNEVEDLAESFTFFVLQDRPTGSTTADQKILFFYNYPELIELREHMRSI
;
A
#
# COMPACT_ATOMS: atom_id res chain seq x y z
N MET A 1 59.29 34.47 65.57
CA MET A 1 59.15 33.71 64.32
C MET A 1 57.78 33.03 64.28
N LYS A 2 56.83 33.55 63.51
CA LYS A 2 55.66 32.79 63.02
C LYS A 2 55.32 33.35 61.63
N LYS A 3 55.62 32.58 60.58
CA LYS A 3 55.19 32.86 59.20
C LYS A 3 53.73 32.44 59.09
N VAL A 4 52.85 33.38 58.74
CA VAL A 4 51.46 33.09 58.37
C VAL A 4 51.46 32.83 56.86
N ILE A 5 51.12 31.61 56.47
CA ILE A 5 50.96 31.20 55.07
C ILE A 5 49.49 31.44 54.72
N HIS A 6 49.23 32.36 53.78
CA HIS A 6 47.91 32.48 53.15
C HIS A 6 47.82 31.45 52.03
N THR A 7 47.11 30.35 52.28
CA THR A 7 46.65 29.43 51.24
C THR A 7 45.40 30.00 50.58
N SER A 8 45.53 30.51 49.37
CA SER A 8 44.40 30.85 48.51
C SER A 8 43.67 29.57 48.11
N ILE A 9 42.42 29.43 48.56
CA ILE A 9 41.53 28.36 48.12
C ILE A 9 41.04 28.73 46.73
N LEU A 10 41.47 27.95 45.73
CA LEU A 10 40.96 28.03 44.37
C LEU A 10 39.58 27.33 44.37
N SER A 11 38.49 28.10 44.38
CA SER A 11 37.15 27.54 44.15
C SER A 11 37.07 27.03 42.72
N VAL A 12 37.10 25.70 42.55
CA VAL A 12 36.77 25.05 41.29
C VAL A 12 35.26 25.19 41.10
N ILE A 13 34.85 26.10 40.23
CA ILE A 13 33.48 26.20 39.76
C ILE A 13 33.27 24.98 38.84
N ILE A 14 32.63 23.95 39.38
CA ILE A 14 32.15 22.81 38.59
C ILE A 14 30.91 23.32 37.84
N PHE A 15 31.09 23.72 36.59
CA PHE A 15 29.97 23.82 35.67
C PHE A 15 29.45 22.40 35.45
N PRO A 16 28.17 22.09 35.74
CA PRO A 16 27.60 20.84 35.27
C PRO A 16 27.71 20.87 33.74
N LEU A 17 28.51 19.96 33.18
CA LEU A 17 28.38 19.62 31.76
C LEU A 17 26.99 19.02 31.63
N PHE A 18 26.05 19.79 31.10
CA PHE A 18 24.86 19.24 30.50
C PHE A 18 25.35 18.46 29.28
N ILE A 19 25.50 17.15 29.45
CA ILE A 19 25.63 16.25 28.30
C ILE A 19 24.24 16.29 27.68
N ASN A 20 24.07 17.05 26.60
CA ASN A 20 22.94 16.83 25.71
C ASN A 20 23.14 15.41 25.19
N SER A 21 22.41 14.46 25.76
CA SER A 21 22.28 13.13 25.16
C SER A 21 21.56 13.33 23.84
N THR A 22 22.31 13.51 22.77
CA THR A 22 21.77 13.28 21.42
C THR A 22 21.32 11.83 21.41
N LEU A 23 20.01 11.57 21.25
CA LEU A 23 19.56 10.21 21.02
C LEU A 23 20.36 9.64 19.83
N ALA A 24 20.81 8.39 19.95
CA ALA A 24 21.50 7.75 18.83
C ALA A 24 20.48 7.56 17.70
N ALA A 25 20.82 8.00 16.49
CA ALA A 25 20.01 7.74 15.31
C ALA A 25 19.79 6.23 15.14
N PHE A 26 18.58 5.85 14.72
CA PHE A 26 18.26 4.44 14.48
C PHE A 26 19.16 3.84 13.41
N THR A 27 19.61 2.60 13.61
CA THR A 27 20.61 1.97 12.73
C THR A 27 20.07 1.54 11.37
N ASP A 28 18.75 1.41 11.26
CA ASP A 28 17.99 0.98 10.08
C ASP A 28 17.27 2.13 9.37
N ILE A 29 17.55 3.38 9.75
CA ILE A 29 16.98 4.57 9.13
C ILE A 29 18.06 5.26 8.29
N ILE A 30 17.80 5.36 7.00
CA ILE A 30 18.69 5.99 6.02
C ILE A 30 18.37 7.51 5.98
N PRO A 31 19.37 8.40 6.10
CA PRO A 31 19.16 9.84 5.94
C PRO A 31 18.54 10.23 4.60
N ASP A 32 17.75 11.31 4.61
CA ASP A 32 17.13 11.92 3.44
C ASP A 32 16.09 11.02 2.70
N THR A 33 15.52 10.02 3.37
CA THR A 33 14.37 9.24 2.87
C THR A 33 13.02 9.90 3.22
N THR A 34 11.94 9.50 2.55
CA THR A 34 10.58 10.09 2.66
C THR A 34 10.13 10.34 4.09
N PHE A 35 10.30 9.36 4.98
CA PHE A 35 9.85 9.45 6.37
C PHE A 35 10.97 9.85 7.35
N TYR A 36 12.18 10.18 6.86
CA TYR A 36 13.34 10.43 7.72
C TYR A 36 13.07 11.53 8.76
N ASP A 37 12.58 12.69 8.30
CA ASP A 37 12.31 13.83 9.19
C ASP A 37 11.21 13.52 10.20
N ALA A 38 10.17 12.79 9.79
CA ALA A 38 9.08 12.38 10.66
C ALA A 38 9.55 11.39 11.74
N ILE A 39 10.38 10.41 11.37
CA ILE A 39 10.94 9.41 12.28
C ILE A 39 11.90 10.06 13.27
N VAL A 40 12.76 10.97 12.80
CA VAL A 40 13.65 11.76 13.66
C VAL A 40 12.83 12.62 14.61
N TYR A 41 11.75 13.25 14.14
CA TYR A 41 10.88 14.07 14.99
C TYR A 41 10.26 13.26 16.13
N VAL A 42 9.60 12.13 15.84
CA VAL A 42 8.96 11.31 16.88
C VAL A 42 9.97 10.71 17.85
N GLN A 43 11.23 10.55 17.42
CA GLN A 43 12.34 10.16 18.28
C GLN A 43 12.79 11.30 19.21
N ASP A 44 13.04 12.48 18.65
CA ASP A 44 13.55 13.65 19.38
C ASP A 44 12.54 14.19 20.40
N GLU A 45 11.25 14.14 20.08
CA GLU A 45 10.16 14.48 21.01
C GLU A 45 9.88 13.36 22.02
N GLY A 46 10.56 12.22 21.93
CA GLY A 46 10.42 11.09 22.85
C GLY A 46 9.08 10.35 22.73
N ILE A 47 8.37 10.54 21.61
CA ILE A 47 7.09 9.90 21.31
C ILE A 47 7.31 8.41 20.98
N VAL A 48 8.38 8.10 20.24
CA VAL A 48 8.76 6.73 19.86
C VAL A 48 10.24 6.48 20.15
N SER A 49 10.54 5.46 20.94
CA SER A 49 11.93 5.14 21.34
C SER A 49 12.61 4.05 20.50
N GLY A 50 11.90 3.44 19.53
CA GLY A 50 12.38 2.27 18.77
C GLY A 50 12.57 1.01 19.62
N PHE A 51 13.41 0.09 19.15
CA PHE A 51 13.65 -1.22 19.75
C PHE A 51 14.97 -1.26 20.52
N GLU A 52 15.11 -2.22 21.44
CA GLU A 52 16.30 -2.38 22.29
C GLU A 52 17.59 -2.63 21.49
N ASP A 53 17.48 -3.14 20.26
CA ASP A 53 18.58 -3.39 19.34
C ASP A 53 19.06 -2.12 18.60
N GLY A 54 18.41 -0.97 18.83
CA GLY A 54 18.73 0.31 18.19
C GLY A 54 18.03 0.53 16.85
N THR A 55 17.08 -0.32 16.46
CA THR A 55 16.28 -0.18 15.24
C THR A 55 14.97 0.59 15.45
N TYR A 56 14.42 1.18 14.39
CA TYR A 56 13.10 1.80 14.36
C TYR A 56 12.02 0.87 13.79
N ARG A 57 12.41 0.09 12.78
CA ARG A 57 11.58 -0.80 11.96
C ARG A 57 10.44 -0.04 11.27
N PRO A 58 10.75 0.81 10.28
CA PRO A 58 9.78 1.73 9.67
C PRO A 58 8.57 1.01 9.04
N LEU A 59 8.82 -0.11 8.37
CA LEU A 59 7.82 -0.88 7.64
C LEU A 59 7.15 -1.97 8.49
N ASN A 60 7.38 -1.99 9.79
CA ASN A 60 6.63 -2.89 10.65
C ASN A 60 5.22 -2.34 10.84
N GLU A 61 4.23 -3.21 10.69
CA GLU A 61 2.86 -2.94 11.13
C GLU A 61 2.81 -2.59 12.61
N ILE A 62 1.81 -1.79 12.98
CA ILE A 62 1.58 -1.41 14.37
C ILE A 62 0.26 -1.99 14.89
N THR A 63 0.30 -2.53 16.11
CA THR A 63 -0.93 -2.97 16.76
C THR A 63 -1.76 -1.78 17.24
N ARG A 64 -3.08 -1.94 17.29
CA ARG A 64 -4.03 -0.92 17.76
C ARG A 64 -3.74 -0.42 19.17
N GLY A 65 -3.27 -1.31 20.05
CA GLY A 65 -2.83 -0.98 21.39
C GLY A 65 -1.53 -0.16 21.42
N GLU A 66 -0.56 -0.49 20.56
CA GLU A 66 0.70 0.28 20.43
C GLU A 66 0.43 1.68 19.89
N PHE A 67 -0.36 1.78 18.82
CA PHE A 67 -0.75 3.05 18.24
C PHE A 67 -1.47 3.93 19.28
N THR A 68 -2.45 3.37 19.99
CA THR A 68 -3.18 4.10 21.02
C THR A 68 -2.28 4.52 22.18
N LYS A 69 -1.34 3.66 22.59
CA LYS A 69 -0.35 4.04 23.60
C LYS A 69 0.50 5.23 23.13
N ILE A 70 0.94 5.22 21.88
CA ILE A 70 1.78 6.30 21.33
C ILE A 70 1.01 7.62 21.31
N ILE A 71 -0.21 7.63 20.75
CA ILE A 71 -1.04 8.83 20.69
C ILE A 71 -1.44 9.32 22.08
N ILE A 72 -1.81 8.45 23.01
CA ILE A 72 -2.18 8.90 24.36
C ILE A 72 -0.99 9.46 25.12
N ASN A 73 0.23 8.92 24.94
CA ASN A 73 1.43 9.50 25.54
C ASN A 73 1.79 10.86 24.96
N SER A 74 1.51 11.13 23.68
CA SER A 74 1.78 12.45 23.10
C SER A 74 0.76 13.50 23.53
N ARG A 75 -0.48 13.08 23.85
CA ARG A 75 -1.59 14.01 24.14
C ARG A 75 -1.91 14.22 25.63
N PHE A 76 -1.53 13.29 26.51
CA PHE A 76 -1.91 13.33 27.93
C PHE A 76 -0.72 13.21 28.87
N ASP A 77 -0.80 13.90 30.02
CA ASP A 77 0.24 13.78 31.04
C ASP A 77 0.22 12.39 31.71
N GLN A 78 1.39 12.00 32.21
CA GLN A 78 1.59 10.71 32.87
C GLN A 78 0.65 10.47 34.05
N SER A 79 0.24 11.54 34.77
CA SER A 79 -0.66 11.40 35.92
C SER A 79 -2.08 11.04 35.50
N THR A 80 -2.55 11.56 34.36
CA THR A 80 -3.84 11.20 33.76
C THR A 80 -3.84 9.73 33.36
N ILE A 81 -2.76 9.27 32.71
CA ILE A 81 -2.60 7.88 32.28
C ILE A 81 -2.51 6.93 33.47
N GLU A 82 -1.67 7.23 34.48
CA GLU A 82 -1.48 6.38 35.65
C GLU A 82 -2.74 6.21 36.50
N ASN A 83 -3.59 7.24 36.55
CA ASN A 83 -4.83 7.21 37.31
C ASN A 83 -5.99 6.48 36.60
N CYS A 84 -5.88 6.20 35.30
CA CYS A 84 -6.93 5.50 34.55
C CYS A 84 -6.72 3.98 34.62
N THR A 85 -7.39 3.32 35.56
CA THR A 85 -7.27 1.86 35.79
C THR A 85 -8.56 1.09 35.50
N GLU A 86 -9.55 1.74 34.89
CA GLU A 86 -10.85 1.13 34.61
C GLU A 86 -10.76 0.15 33.43
N LYS A 87 -11.41 -1.01 33.56
CA LYS A 87 -11.59 -1.95 32.45
C LYS A 87 -12.78 -1.52 31.62
N VAL A 88 -12.48 -0.82 30.55
CA VAL A 88 -13.49 -0.19 29.69
C VAL A 88 -13.99 -1.10 28.56
N PHE A 89 -13.31 -2.23 28.29
CA PHE A 89 -13.69 -3.23 27.30
C PHE A 89 -13.56 -4.67 27.85
N PRO A 90 -14.38 -5.64 27.40
CA PRO A 90 -14.41 -7.01 27.93
C PRO A 90 -13.15 -7.84 27.68
N ASP A 91 -12.47 -7.61 26.55
CA ASP A 91 -11.24 -8.31 26.13
C ASP A 91 -9.96 -7.73 26.77
N ILE A 92 -10.06 -6.58 27.45
CA ILE A 92 -8.94 -5.94 28.13
C ILE A 92 -8.83 -6.44 29.57
N THR A 93 -7.88 -7.35 29.79
CA THR A 93 -7.57 -7.93 31.11
C THR A 93 -6.56 -7.08 31.89
N ASP A 94 -6.37 -7.36 33.19
CA ASP A 94 -5.36 -6.66 34.01
C ASP A 94 -3.91 -6.88 33.53
N GLU A 95 -3.69 -7.92 32.72
CA GLU A 95 -2.38 -8.26 32.15
C GLU A 95 -2.10 -7.49 30.85
N ASN A 96 -3.12 -6.85 30.27
CA ASN A 96 -2.98 -6.07 29.05
C ASN A 96 -2.07 -4.86 29.27
N LYS A 97 -0.94 -4.83 28.56
CA LYS A 97 0.09 -3.79 28.69
C LYS A 97 -0.39 -2.39 28.24
N PHE A 98 -1.53 -2.30 27.56
CA PHE A 98 -2.11 -1.06 27.06
C PHE A 98 -3.31 -0.54 27.87
N ILE A 99 -3.75 -1.27 28.90
CA ILE A 99 -5.00 -1.03 29.63
C ILE A 99 -5.23 0.44 30.03
N ARG A 100 -4.19 1.12 30.51
CA ARG A 100 -4.29 2.52 30.97
C ARG A 100 -4.50 3.50 29.82
N TYR A 101 -3.82 3.30 28.71
CA TYR A 101 -3.95 4.16 27.53
C TYR A 101 -5.33 3.99 26.90
N ILE A 102 -5.80 2.74 26.81
CA ILE A 102 -7.14 2.40 26.31
C ILE A 102 -8.23 3.01 27.21
N CYS A 103 -8.03 2.97 28.54
CA CYS A 103 -8.90 3.61 29.52
C CYS A 103 -9.02 5.12 29.27
N VAL A 104 -7.89 5.82 29.11
CA VAL A 104 -7.89 7.27 28.81
C VAL A 104 -8.58 7.53 27.47
N ALA A 105 -8.19 6.80 26.42
CA ALA A 105 -8.75 6.95 25.09
C ALA A 105 -10.28 6.80 25.09
N LYS A 106 -10.82 5.81 25.82
CA LYS A 106 -12.27 5.60 25.92
C LYS A 106 -12.97 6.71 26.72
N ASN A 107 -12.40 7.10 27.86
CA ASN A 107 -12.99 8.13 28.73
C ASN A 107 -12.99 9.52 28.08
N HIS A 108 -12.12 9.75 27.10
CA HIS A 108 -12.06 10.96 26.29
C HIS A 108 -12.76 10.83 24.93
N ASN A 109 -13.51 9.75 24.68
CA ASN A 109 -14.21 9.47 23.41
C ASN A 109 -13.32 9.38 22.17
N ILE A 110 -12.01 9.14 22.35
CA ILE A 110 -11.07 8.92 21.24
C ILE A 110 -11.32 7.57 20.57
N VAL A 111 -11.62 6.55 21.37
CA VAL A 111 -11.97 5.20 20.91
C VAL A 111 -13.33 4.76 21.44
N ASN A 112 -14.05 3.96 20.66
CA ASN A 112 -15.35 3.42 21.06
C ASN A 112 -15.42 1.91 21.24
N GLY A 113 -14.39 1.17 20.79
CA GLY A 113 -14.45 -0.28 20.63
C GLY A 113 -15.19 -0.68 19.35
N TYR A 114 -15.25 -1.98 19.10
CA TYR A 114 -15.96 -2.57 17.97
C TYR A 114 -17.43 -2.82 18.34
N SER A 115 -18.25 -3.18 17.34
CA SER A 115 -19.69 -3.40 17.49
C SER A 115 -20.05 -4.53 18.46
N ASP A 116 -19.14 -5.49 18.63
CA ASP A 116 -19.24 -6.59 19.57
C ASP A 116 -18.85 -6.20 21.02
N GLY A 117 -18.38 -4.96 21.20
CA GLY A 117 -17.99 -4.38 22.48
C GLY A 117 -16.52 -4.58 22.86
N ASN A 118 -15.70 -5.28 22.06
CA ASN A 118 -14.27 -5.51 22.32
C ASN A 118 -13.38 -4.39 21.74
N TYR A 119 -12.09 -4.43 22.03
CA TYR A 119 -11.12 -3.42 21.59
C TYR A 119 -9.98 -3.95 20.71
N TYR A 120 -9.58 -5.22 20.87
CA TYR A 120 -8.56 -5.92 20.08
C TYR A 120 -7.20 -5.23 20.08
N SER A 121 -6.60 -5.03 21.25
CA SER A 121 -5.37 -4.24 21.37
C SER A 121 -4.11 -4.85 20.73
N GLU A 122 -4.07 -6.17 20.53
CA GLU A 122 -2.91 -6.85 19.92
C GLU A 122 -3.11 -7.07 18.41
N SER A 123 -4.28 -6.75 17.87
CA SER A 123 -4.52 -6.77 16.41
C SER A 123 -3.84 -5.57 15.76
N THR A 124 -3.36 -5.76 14.53
CA THR A 124 -2.90 -4.68 13.65
C THR A 124 -4.01 -3.65 13.46
N ILE A 125 -3.66 -2.36 13.49
CA ILE A 125 -4.61 -1.27 13.24
C ILE A 125 -4.65 -0.94 11.75
N SER A 126 -5.84 -0.68 11.20
CA SER A 126 -5.94 -0.15 9.85
C SER A 126 -5.75 1.37 9.81
N VAL A 127 -5.39 1.89 8.64
CA VAL A 127 -5.25 3.34 8.42
C VAL A 127 -6.54 4.10 8.77
N ALA A 128 -7.72 3.60 8.40
CA ALA A 128 -9.01 4.20 8.74
C ALA A 128 -9.24 4.34 10.25
N GLU A 129 -8.85 3.33 11.01
CA GLU A 129 -8.98 3.32 12.46
C GLU A 129 -7.97 4.27 13.12
N ALA A 130 -6.75 4.30 12.60
CA ALA A 130 -5.74 5.25 13.01
C ALA A 130 -6.16 6.69 12.76
N MET A 131 -6.68 7.00 11.56
CA MET A 131 -7.21 8.31 11.19
C MET A 131 -8.31 8.76 12.15
N LYS A 132 -9.25 7.88 12.49
CA LYS A 132 -10.26 8.17 13.51
C LYS A 132 -9.66 8.50 14.88
N ILE A 133 -8.70 7.71 15.35
CA ILE A 133 -8.04 7.94 16.63
C ILE A 133 -7.29 9.28 16.62
N LEU A 134 -6.57 9.58 15.54
CA LEU A 134 -5.85 10.84 15.36
C LEU A 134 -6.82 12.01 15.41
N SER A 135 -7.84 12.05 14.55
CA SER A 135 -8.80 13.16 14.50
C SER A 135 -9.43 13.44 15.85
N ASN A 136 -9.84 12.41 16.59
CA ASN A 136 -10.41 12.59 17.92
C ASN A 136 -9.37 13.05 18.96
N SER A 137 -8.15 12.52 18.91
CA SER A 137 -7.09 12.87 19.87
C SER A 137 -6.51 14.28 19.69
N PHE A 138 -6.63 14.82 18.47
CA PHE A 138 -6.26 16.18 18.11
C PHE A 138 -7.46 17.15 18.18
N ASP A 139 -8.63 16.68 18.64
CA ASP A 139 -9.87 17.45 18.74
C ASP A 139 -10.25 18.15 17.41
N LEU A 140 -10.06 17.47 16.27
CA LEU A 140 -10.41 18.01 14.95
C LEU A 140 -11.94 18.15 14.80
N GLU A 141 -12.38 19.21 14.12
CA GLU A 141 -13.79 19.38 13.76
C GLU A 141 -14.14 18.40 12.64
N LEU A 142 -15.06 17.45 12.92
CA LEU A 142 -15.45 16.43 11.94
C LEU A 142 -16.26 17.05 10.80
N LEU A 143 -15.68 17.06 9.60
CA LEU A 143 -16.34 17.49 8.38
C LEU A 143 -17.40 16.46 7.93
N ASN A 144 -18.50 16.93 7.36
CA ASN A 144 -19.54 16.11 6.71
C ASN A 144 -20.20 15.00 7.57
N ALA A 145 -20.09 15.05 8.90
CA ALA A 145 -20.50 13.98 9.82
C ALA A 145 -22.00 13.56 9.81
N GLN A 146 -22.87 14.24 9.05
CA GLN A 146 -24.30 13.90 8.92
C GLN A 146 -24.71 13.35 7.54
N GLU A 147 -23.79 13.26 6.57
CA GLU A 147 -24.07 12.93 5.17
C GLU A 147 -23.13 11.86 4.59
N THR A 148 -22.81 10.79 5.35
CA THR A 148 -21.86 9.76 4.86
C THR A 148 -22.40 8.33 5.00
N GLU A 149 -22.25 7.53 3.94
CA GLU A 149 -22.51 6.09 3.96
C GLU A 149 -21.34 5.34 4.63
N ASN A 150 -20.10 5.79 4.43
CA ASN A 150 -18.91 5.32 5.14
C ASN A 150 -18.69 6.09 6.45
N LYS A 151 -18.64 5.36 7.58
CA LYS A 151 -18.44 5.92 8.94
C LYS A 151 -17.07 6.58 9.16
N PHE A 152 -16.09 6.33 8.30
CA PHE A 152 -14.73 6.85 8.42
C PHE A 152 -14.49 8.13 7.62
N LYS A 153 -15.29 8.39 6.57
CA LYS A 153 -15.17 9.56 5.70
C LYS A 153 -15.02 10.89 6.47
N PRO A 154 -15.84 11.20 7.50
CA PRO A 154 -15.69 12.45 8.25
C PRO A 154 -14.30 12.66 8.86
N TYR A 155 -13.64 11.57 9.28
CA TYR A 155 -12.31 11.64 9.89
C TYR A 155 -11.23 11.85 8.83
N VAL A 156 -11.37 11.19 7.68
CA VAL A 156 -10.46 11.32 6.52
C VAL A 156 -10.54 12.73 5.96
N ASP A 157 -11.74 13.23 5.68
CA ASP A 157 -11.97 14.60 5.20
C ASP A 157 -11.32 15.63 6.14
N SER A 158 -11.48 15.44 7.46
CA SER A 158 -10.93 16.35 8.47
C SER A 158 -9.40 16.34 8.53
N LEU A 159 -8.78 15.17 8.34
CA LEU A 159 -7.32 15.05 8.30
C LEU A 159 -6.75 15.58 6.99
N SER A 160 -7.44 15.34 5.88
CA SER A 160 -7.09 15.88 4.57
C SER A 160 -7.09 17.42 4.58
N GLU A 161 -8.12 18.04 5.16
CA GLU A 161 -8.22 19.51 5.29
C GLU A 161 -7.03 20.14 6.03
N VAL A 162 -6.46 19.41 7.00
CA VAL A 162 -5.26 19.86 7.74
C VAL A 162 -3.95 19.31 7.16
N ASN A 163 -3.99 18.72 5.97
CA ASN A 163 -2.88 18.10 5.24
C ASN A 163 -2.13 17.00 6.01
N ALA A 164 -2.84 16.28 6.88
CA ALA A 164 -2.24 15.30 7.78
C ALA A 164 -2.04 13.91 7.16
N ILE A 165 -2.72 13.59 6.06
CA ILE A 165 -2.66 12.24 5.49
C ILE A 165 -1.42 12.09 4.61
N PRO A 166 -0.50 11.15 4.90
CA PRO A 166 0.65 10.89 4.04
C PRO A 166 0.23 10.51 2.62
N GLY A 167 0.99 10.94 1.62
CA GLY A 167 0.76 10.56 0.22
C GLY A 167 1.09 9.10 -0.10
N THR A 168 1.63 8.36 0.87
CA THR A 168 1.91 6.93 0.78
C THR A 168 0.74 6.07 1.28
N ILE A 169 -0.33 6.69 1.81
CA ILE A 169 -1.53 5.96 2.22
C ILE A 169 -2.34 5.65 0.97
N PHE A 170 -2.19 4.44 0.47
CA PHE A 170 -2.85 3.99 -0.75
C PHE A 170 -4.27 3.47 -0.45
N SER A 171 -4.49 2.81 0.67
CA SER A 171 -5.83 2.41 1.10
C SER A 171 -6.07 2.69 2.58
N MET A 172 -7.32 3.03 2.90
CA MET A 172 -7.75 3.22 4.28
C MET A 172 -7.95 1.89 5.03
N PHE A 173 -7.96 0.77 4.32
CA PHE A 173 -8.14 -0.56 4.89
C PHE A 173 -6.81 -1.26 5.19
N ASP A 174 -5.72 -0.78 4.60
CA ASP A 174 -4.38 -1.31 4.82
C ASP A 174 -3.95 -1.24 6.30
N PRO A 175 -3.10 -2.17 6.74
CA PRO A 175 -2.32 -2.01 7.97
C PRO A 175 -1.57 -0.69 8.01
N LEU A 176 -1.62 0.00 9.15
CA LEU A 176 -0.77 1.18 9.34
C LEU A 176 0.68 0.76 9.63
N LEU A 177 1.64 1.36 8.92
CA LEU A 177 3.06 1.18 9.16
C LEU A 177 3.62 2.20 10.16
N ARG A 178 4.78 1.89 10.75
CA ARG A 178 5.40 2.74 11.79
C ARG A 178 5.98 4.04 11.24
N ASP A 179 6.39 4.08 9.99
CA ASP A 179 6.84 5.30 9.32
C ASP A 179 5.67 6.21 8.91
N GLU A 180 4.59 5.64 8.38
CA GLU A 180 3.33 6.34 8.12
C GLU A 180 2.74 6.94 9.39
N MET A 181 2.71 6.17 10.50
CA MET A 181 2.35 6.66 11.83
C MET A 181 3.19 7.88 12.22
N ALA A 182 4.51 7.82 12.03
CA ALA A 182 5.39 8.92 12.38
C ALA A 182 5.07 10.17 11.56
N GLU A 183 4.77 10.00 10.28
CA GLU A 183 4.41 11.10 9.41
C GLU A 183 3.07 11.75 9.77
N PHE A 184 2.04 10.96 10.07
CA PHE A 184 0.77 11.47 10.60
C PHE A 184 1.00 12.38 11.82
N ILE A 185 1.75 11.88 12.81
CA ILE A 185 2.06 12.63 14.04
C ILE A 185 2.86 13.89 13.73
N TYR A 186 3.90 13.76 12.89
CA TYR A 186 4.78 14.85 12.51
C TYR A 186 4.01 15.99 11.84
N ARG A 187 3.12 15.67 10.88
CA ARG A 187 2.29 16.64 10.17
C ARG A 187 1.31 17.34 11.11
N LEU A 188 0.63 16.58 11.98
CA LEU A 188 -0.35 17.12 12.92
C LEU A 188 0.26 18.02 14.00
N GLU A 189 1.43 17.68 14.54
CA GLU A 189 2.06 18.47 15.62
C GLU A 189 2.80 19.71 15.11
N ASN A 190 3.30 19.69 13.87
CA ASN A 190 4.07 20.82 13.31
C ASN A 190 3.28 21.67 12.29
N ASN A 191 2.07 21.26 11.92
CA ASN A 191 1.20 21.95 10.97
C ASN A 191 1.89 22.21 9.61
N TYR A 192 2.60 21.20 9.08
CA TYR A 192 3.27 21.30 7.79
C TYR A 192 2.26 21.25 6.63
N THR A 193 1.89 22.42 6.11
CA THR A 193 0.91 22.59 5.03
C THR A 193 1.50 22.43 3.62
N THR A 194 2.72 21.92 3.48
CA THR A 194 3.46 21.87 2.19
C THR A 194 3.64 20.47 1.64
N PHE A 195 3.34 19.43 2.42
CA PHE A 195 3.31 18.07 1.91
C PHE A 195 1.92 17.78 1.34
N PRO A 196 1.82 17.18 0.14
CA PRO A 196 0.53 16.77 -0.40
C PRO A 196 -0.14 15.78 0.57
N SER A 197 -1.45 15.93 0.70
CA SER A 197 -2.29 15.09 1.53
C SER A 197 -3.43 14.58 0.66
N LEU A 198 -3.73 13.30 0.82
CA LEU A 198 -4.77 12.66 0.02
C LEU A 198 -6.16 13.00 0.58
N SER A 199 -7.16 13.07 -0.30
CA SER A 199 -8.57 13.18 0.03
C SER A 199 -9.15 11.79 0.34
N TYR A 200 -10.37 11.75 0.88
CA TYR A 200 -11.08 10.48 1.06
C TYR A 200 -11.25 9.73 -0.25
N GLU A 201 -11.57 10.45 -1.33
CA GLU A 201 -11.74 9.90 -2.66
C GLU A 201 -10.42 9.34 -3.19
N GLU A 202 -9.30 10.06 -3.03
CA GLU A 202 -7.97 9.60 -3.50
C GLU A 202 -7.48 8.32 -2.80
N ILE A 203 -7.80 8.12 -1.52
CA ILE A 203 -7.41 6.93 -0.75
C ILE A 203 -8.38 5.75 -0.97
N ASN A 204 -9.57 6.02 -1.52
CA ASN A 204 -10.60 5.01 -1.74
C ASN A 204 -10.61 4.46 -3.19
N ILE A 205 -9.86 5.07 -4.12
CA ILE A 205 -9.75 4.64 -5.53
C ILE A 205 -8.91 3.36 -5.72
N LEU A 206 -8.03 3.01 -4.78
CA LEU A 206 -7.07 1.90 -4.93
C LEU A 206 -7.62 0.51 -4.52
N TYR A 207 -8.94 0.38 -4.31
CA TYR A 207 -9.58 -0.87 -3.84
C TYR A 207 -10.74 -1.37 -4.72
N ASP A 208 -11.05 -0.76 -5.87
CA ASP A 208 -12.24 -1.20 -6.64
C ASP A 208 -11.93 -2.38 -7.60
N GLY A 209 -11.68 -3.55 -6.99
CA GLY A 209 -11.52 -4.84 -7.67
C GLY A 209 -12.23 -6.03 -7.00
N GLY A 210 -13.06 -5.82 -5.97
CA GLY A 210 -13.75 -6.91 -5.23
C GLY A 210 -15.25 -6.68 -5.11
N GLN A 211 -16.05 -7.74 -5.28
CA GLN A 211 -17.52 -7.66 -5.30
C GLN A 211 -18.11 -7.47 -3.90
N ILE A 212 -19.27 -6.81 -3.81
CA ILE A 212 -20.13 -6.82 -2.61
C ILE A 212 -21.20 -7.91 -2.79
N ASP A 213 -21.09 -9.04 -2.09
CA ASP A 213 -22.23 -9.96 -1.91
C ASP A 213 -23.18 -9.44 -0.82
N SER A 214 -24.36 -8.99 -1.26
CA SER A 214 -25.38 -8.29 -0.49
C SER A 214 -26.19 -9.14 0.51
N GLU A 215 -25.74 -10.32 0.95
CA GLU A 215 -26.54 -11.19 1.82
C GLU A 215 -26.03 -11.46 3.24
N ASN A 216 -24.77 -11.18 3.61
CA ASN A 216 -24.31 -11.37 4.99
C ASN A 216 -23.45 -10.22 5.50
N ASN A 217 -24.02 -9.48 6.45
CA ASN A 217 -23.47 -8.32 7.13
C ASN A 217 -22.30 -8.70 8.08
N THR A 218 -21.20 -9.21 7.52
CA THR A 218 -19.95 -9.60 8.17
C THR A 218 -18.79 -8.98 7.42
N PHE A 219 -18.20 -7.93 8.00
CA PHE A 219 -16.99 -7.28 7.50
C PHE A 219 -15.76 -8.04 8.00
N SER A 220 -15.05 -8.69 7.08
CA SER A 220 -13.65 -9.12 7.28
C SER A 220 -13.02 -9.20 5.91
N GLU A 221 -12.54 -8.09 5.38
CA GLU A 221 -11.85 -8.11 4.10
C GLU A 221 -10.56 -7.28 4.22
N GLU A 222 -9.43 -7.99 4.10
CA GLU A 222 -8.08 -7.44 3.95
C GLU A 222 -7.91 -7.08 2.46
N PRO A 223 -6.84 -6.37 2.03
CA PRO A 223 -6.66 -6.10 0.62
C PRO A 223 -6.67 -7.38 -0.24
N VAL A 224 -7.14 -7.30 -1.49
CA VAL A 224 -7.02 -8.39 -2.46
C VAL A 224 -5.53 -8.75 -2.65
N GLY A 225 -5.16 -10.01 -2.41
CA GLY A 225 -3.75 -10.43 -2.32
C GLY A 225 -3.17 -10.44 -0.90
N GLU A 226 -3.86 -9.84 0.07
CA GLU A 226 -3.55 -9.90 1.49
C GLU A 226 -4.43 -10.86 2.27
N GLU A 227 -5.66 -11.11 1.80
CA GLU A 227 -6.51 -12.16 2.34
C GLU A 227 -5.92 -13.56 2.16
N ASN A 228 -5.94 -14.33 3.24
CA ASN A 228 -5.52 -15.74 3.28
C ASN A 228 -4.16 -16.03 2.61
N LYS A 229 -3.15 -15.15 2.73
CA LYS A 229 -1.78 -15.43 2.24
C LYS A 229 -1.36 -16.86 2.63
N LEU A 230 -1.20 -17.71 1.63
CA LEU A 230 -0.94 -19.13 1.79
C LEU A 230 0.56 -19.39 1.95
N ALA A 231 1.37 -18.71 1.13
CA ALA A 231 2.81 -18.83 1.15
C ALA A 231 3.46 -17.59 0.56
N ILE A 232 4.51 -17.10 1.22
CA ILE A 232 5.34 -15.99 0.74
C ILE A 232 6.69 -16.57 0.38
N TYR A 233 7.12 -16.36 -0.87
CA TYR A 233 8.40 -16.80 -1.39
C TYR A 233 9.30 -15.60 -1.68
N GLU A 234 10.55 -15.68 -1.25
CA GLU A 234 11.61 -14.81 -1.74
C GLU A 234 12.07 -15.30 -3.11
N VAL A 235 12.18 -14.38 -4.07
CA VAL A 235 12.64 -14.65 -5.43
C VAL A 235 14.10 -14.25 -5.54
N ASN A 236 14.95 -15.25 -5.79
CA ASN A 236 16.38 -15.04 -6.04
C ASN A 236 16.72 -15.49 -7.46
N ASN A 237 16.74 -14.53 -8.40
CA ASN A 237 16.83 -14.74 -9.87
C ASN A 237 15.66 -15.55 -10.44
N ASN A 238 15.72 -16.88 -10.32
CA ASN A 238 14.73 -17.82 -10.86
C ASN A 238 14.32 -18.89 -9.84
N THR A 239 14.92 -18.87 -8.65
CA THR A 239 14.59 -19.81 -7.59
C THR A 239 13.77 -19.09 -6.55
N ILE A 240 12.60 -19.63 -6.28
CA ILE A 240 11.80 -19.27 -5.13
C ILE A 240 12.26 -20.05 -3.90
N SER A 241 12.35 -19.36 -2.77
CA SER A 241 12.56 -19.96 -1.46
C SER A 241 11.47 -19.50 -0.51
N LEU A 242 10.82 -20.46 0.15
CA LEU A 242 9.74 -20.17 1.10
C LEU A 242 10.29 -19.28 2.23
N LYS A 243 9.79 -18.05 2.29
CA LYS A 243 10.13 -17.04 3.30
C LYS A 243 9.22 -17.21 4.51
N GLU A 244 7.92 -17.34 4.25
CA GLU A 244 6.90 -17.41 5.30
C GLU A 244 5.71 -18.29 4.89
N THR A 245 5.08 -18.91 5.89
CA THR A 245 3.83 -19.67 5.75
C THR A 245 2.84 -19.13 6.78
N PRO A 246 2.00 -18.17 6.40
CA PRO A 246 1.05 -17.55 7.33
C PRO A 246 0.03 -18.55 7.87
N SER A 247 -0.62 -18.21 8.98
CA SER A 247 -1.65 -19.07 9.56
C SER A 247 -2.98 -18.87 8.85
N VAL A 248 -3.45 -19.90 8.14
CA VAL A 248 -4.74 -19.87 7.44
C VAL A 248 -5.78 -20.80 8.07
N ALA A 249 -7.05 -20.54 7.76
CA ALA A 249 -8.18 -21.39 8.16
C ALA A 249 -8.05 -22.82 7.61
N GLU A 250 -8.69 -23.79 8.27
CA GLU A 250 -8.54 -25.22 7.96
C GLU A 250 -8.93 -25.56 6.51
N ASN A 251 -9.92 -24.86 5.95
CA ASN A 251 -10.37 -25.04 4.57
C ASN A 251 -9.32 -24.66 3.51
N TYR A 252 -8.35 -23.80 3.86
CA TYR A 252 -7.28 -23.39 2.95
C TYR A 252 -5.98 -24.18 3.14
N LYS A 253 -5.93 -25.12 4.10
CA LYS A 253 -4.72 -25.91 4.37
C LYS A 253 -4.31 -26.81 3.21
N ASP A 254 -5.26 -27.33 2.45
CA ASP A 254 -4.94 -28.16 1.29
C ASP A 254 -4.25 -27.33 0.20
N LEU A 255 -4.72 -26.09 -0.04
CA LEU A 255 -4.07 -25.13 -0.95
C LEU A 255 -2.66 -24.77 -0.46
N GLN A 256 -2.54 -24.31 0.80
CA GLN A 256 -1.26 -23.93 1.42
C GLN A 256 -0.21 -25.06 1.39
N ASN A 257 -0.63 -26.31 1.48
CA ASN A 257 0.28 -27.47 1.50
C ASN A 257 0.63 -27.98 0.10
N ASP A 258 -0.08 -27.58 -0.97
CA ASP A 258 0.22 -28.02 -2.34
C ASP A 258 1.34 -27.21 -2.99
N THR A 259 2.53 -27.38 -2.42
CA THR A 259 3.76 -26.75 -2.93
C THR A 259 4.10 -27.15 -4.38
N THR A 260 3.51 -28.21 -4.93
CA THR A 260 3.70 -28.59 -6.34
C THR A 260 3.08 -27.52 -7.24
N LYS A 261 1.85 -27.11 -6.93
CA LYS A 261 1.13 -26.08 -7.67
C LYS A 261 1.69 -24.68 -7.48
N HIS A 262 2.20 -24.38 -6.28
CA HIS A 262 2.92 -23.12 -6.04
C HIS A 262 4.10 -22.98 -7.02
N VAL A 263 4.86 -24.06 -7.18
CA VAL A 263 6.02 -24.12 -8.09
C VAL A 263 5.57 -24.14 -9.56
N GLU A 264 4.46 -24.79 -9.88
CA GLU A 264 3.88 -24.82 -11.23
C GLU A 264 3.53 -23.41 -11.72
N LEU A 265 2.76 -22.65 -10.93
CA LEU A 265 2.40 -21.26 -11.22
C LEU A 265 3.62 -20.35 -11.35
N TRP A 266 4.56 -20.45 -10.40
CA TRP A 266 5.84 -19.73 -10.51
C TRP A 266 6.58 -20.08 -11.79
N THR A 267 6.66 -21.38 -12.13
CA THR A 267 7.38 -21.85 -13.31
C THR A 267 6.75 -21.33 -14.58
N LEU A 268 5.42 -21.32 -14.66
CA LEU A 268 4.67 -20.73 -15.76
C LEU A 268 5.01 -19.25 -15.90
N PHE A 269 4.75 -18.44 -14.87
CA PHE A 269 5.02 -16.99 -14.91
C PHE A 269 6.49 -16.69 -15.26
N ALA A 270 7.42 -17.33 -14.55
CA ALA A 270 8.84 -17.14 -14.78
C ALA A 270 9.23 -17.53 -16.21
N SER A 271 8.65 -18.58 -16.79
CA SER A 271 8.97 -19.00 -18.16
C SER A 271 8.58 -17.98 -19.25
N LEU A 272 7.62 -17.09 -18.98
CA LEU A 272 7.21 -16.03 -19.91
C LEU A 272 8.28 -14.95 -20.09
N ILE A 273 9.19 -14.81 -19.12
CA ILE A 273 10.12 -13.69 -19.04
C ILE A 273 11.54 -14.23 -19.27
N PRO A 274 12.41 -13.66 -20.12
CA PRO A 274 13.81 -14.07 -20.18
C PRO A 274 14.52 -13.92 -18.83
N LEU A 275 15.42 -14.82 -18.47
CA LEU A 275 16.06 -14.87 -17.14
C LEU A 275 16.72 -13.54 -16.76
N GLU A 276 17.39 -12.91 -17.72
CA GLU A 276 18.08 -11.61 -17.56
C GLU A 276 17.14 -10.41 -17.40
N ARG A 277 15.83 -10.61 -17.50
CA ARG A 277 14.79 -9.57 -17.37
C ARG A 277 13.93 -9.75 -16.13
N ARG A 278 14.42 -10.44 -15.08
CA ARG A 278 13.63 -10.75 -13.87
C ARG A 278 14.17 -10.13 -12.58
N ASP A 279 15.30 -9.42 -12.64
CA ASP A 279 16.01 -8.90 -11.45
C ASP A 279 15.21 -7.90 -10.61
N PHE A 280 14.09 -7.39 -11.13
CA PHE A 280 13.18 -6.50 -10.42
C PHE A 280 12.16 -7.24 -9.55
N LEU A 281 11.90 -8.53 -9.79
CA LEU A 281 10.91 -9.30 -9.03
C LEU A 281 11.59 -9.96 -7.83
N VAL A 282 11.15 -9.59 -6.62
CA VAL A 282 11.81 -10.00 -5.36
C VAL A 282 10.94 -10.90 -4.50
N GLU A 283 9.63 -10.87 -4.67
CA GLU A 283 8.71 -11.70 -3.91
C GLU A 283 7.60 -12.28 -4.80
N TYR A 284 7.17 -13.47 -4.41
CA TYR A 284 6.07 -14.20 -5.02
C TYR A 284 5.16 -14.71 -3.91
N ILE A 285 3.90 -14.27 -3.92
CA ILE A 285 2.92 -14.55 -2.87
C ILE A 285 1.79 -15.38 -3.48
N LEU A 286 1.46 -16.47 -2.80
CA LEU A 286 0.23 -17.22 -3.06
C LEU A 286 -0.80 -16.77 -2.06
N PHE A 287 -1.99 -16.44 -2.52
CA PHE A 287 -3.12 -16.08 -1.69
C PHE A 287 -4.38 -16.80 -2.19
N THR A 288 -5.49 -16.57 -1.51
CA THR A 288 -6.81 -16.84 -2.08
C THR A 288 -7.90 -15.99 -1.44
N ASP A 289 -8.78 -15.40 -2.24
CA ASP A 289 -10.00 -14.72 -1.77
C ASP A 289 -11.21 -15.68 -1.79
N GLY A 290 -11.24 -16.64 -2.70
CA GLY A 290 -12.32 -17.61 -2.78
C GLY A 290 -12.50 -18.09 -4.21
N GLU A 291 -13.75 -18.18 -4.66
CA GLU A 291 -14.07 -18.46 -6.07
C GLU A 291 -14.31 -17.12 -6.77
N ALA A 292 -13.61 -16.89 -7.89
CA ALA A 292 -13.64 -15.67 -8.71
C ALA A 292 -12.94 -14.46 -8.05
N GLU A 293 -13.13 -13.27 -8.63
CA GLU A 293 -12.44 -12.01 -8.30
C GLU A 293 -11.06 -11.88 -8.94
N ALA A 294 -9.97 -12.00 -8.17
CA ALA A 294 -8.64 -11.62 -8.63
C ALA A 294 -7.71 -12.80 -8.84
N LEU A 295 -7.38 -13.09 -10.10
CA LEU A 295 -6.48 -14.20 -10.43
C LEU A 295 -5.00 -13.90 -10.10
N ALA A 296 -4.54 -12.67 -10.31
CA ALA A 296 -3.19 -12.24 -10.00
C ALA A 296 -3.10 -10.71 -9.90
N THR A 297 -2.10 -10.21 -9.18
CA THR A 297 -1.78 -8.77 -9.10
C THR A 297 -0.28 -8.56 -8.95
N VAL A 298 0.21 -7.39 -9.37
CA VAL A 298 1.58 -6.93 -9.09
C VAL A 298 1.59 -5.60 -8.36
N HIS A 299 2.57 -5.40 -7.49
CA HIS A 299 2.80 -4.12 -6.83
C HIS A 299 4.29 -3.88 -6.56
N GLN A 300 4.68 -2.62 -6.39
CA GLN A 300 6.04 -2.27 -5.99
C GLN A 300 6.35 -2.80 -4.58
N SER A 301 7.57 -3.27 -4.34
CA SER A 301 7.97 -3.70 -3.01
C SER A 301 7.94 -2.52 -2.05
N GLN A 302 7.31 -2.72 -0.90
CA GLN A 302 7.25 -1.73 0.18
C GLN A 302 8.64 -1.32 0.69
N THR A 303 9.66 -2.17 0.50
CA THR A 303 11.04 -1.92 0.97
C THR A 303 11.95 -1.27 -0.07
N ASP A 304 11.61 -1.39 -1.35
CA ASP A 304 12.38 -0.87 -2.49
C ASP A 304 11.43 -0.71 -3.67
N LEU A 305 10.97 0.53 -3.93
CA LEU A 305 10.01 0.83 -5.00
C LEU A 305 10.55 0.52 -6.41
N SER A 306 11.85 0.26 -6.56
CA SER A 306 12.42 -0.23 -7.82
C SER A 306 12.19 -1.73 -8.06
N LYS A 307 11.73 -2.44 -7.03
CA LYS A 307 11.44 -3.87 -7.00
C LYS A 307 9.94 -4.12 -6.95
N TRP A 308 9.56 -5.34 -7.28
CA TRP A 308 8.17 -5.73 -7.47
C TRP A 308 7.87 -7.06 -6.80
N VAL A 309 6.59 -7.22 -6.46
CA VAL A 309 5.98 -8.39 -5.85
C VAL A 309 4.90 -8.89 -6.81
N LEU A 310 4.85 -10.21 -7.00
CA LEU A 310 3.79 -10.89 -7.75
C LEU A 310 2.90 -11.66 -6.77
N ASN A 311 1.59 -11.51 -6.91
CA ASN A 311 0.59 -12.25 -6.15
C ASN A 311 -0.23 -13.08 -7.14
N ILE A 312 -0.48 -14.35 -6.82
CA ILE A 312 -1.35 -15.21 -7.62
C ILE A 312 -2.36 -15.88 -6.69
N ASP A 313 -3.64 -15.81 -7.06
CA ASP A 313 -4.68 -16.60 -6.43
C ASP A 313 -4.55 -18.04 -6.92
N ILE A 314 -4.22 -18.93 -5.98
CA ILE A 314 -4.03 -20.34 -6.31
C ILE A 314 -5.34 -21.06 -6.62
N TYR A 315 -6.44 -20.67 -5.99
CA TYR A 315 -7.72 -21.34 -6.13
C TYR A 315 -8.29 -21.07 -7.52
N ASP A 316 -8.32 -19.80 -7.92
CA ASP A 316 -8.83 -19.37 -9.22
C ASP A 316 -7.95 -19.81 -10.39
N SER A 317 -6.69 -20.13 -10.12
CA SER A 317 -5.79 -20.72 -11.11
C SER A 317 -6.18 -22.14 -11.53
N TYR A 318 -6.98 -22.88 -10.74
CA TYR A 318 -7.30 -24.29 -11.01
C TYR A 318 -8.81 -24.62 -10.93
N TYR A 319 -9.37 -25.11 -12.03
CA TYR A 319 -10.78 -25.45 -12.19
C TYR A 319 -11.02 -26.84 -12.82
N PRO A 320 -12.15 -27.53 -12.51
CA PRO A 320 -12.98 -27.36 -11.32
C PRO A 320 -12.32 -27.99 -10.10
N ASP A 321 -12.80 -27.66 -8.90
CA ASP A 321 -12.41 -28.28 -7.63
C ASP A 321 -10.88 -28.35 -7.43
N PHE A 322 -10.15 -27.33 -7.90
CA PHE A 322 -8.69 -27.29 -7.79
C PHE A 322 -8.00 -28.51 -8.46
N GLU A 323 -8.50 -29.01 -9.59
CA GLU A 323 -7.92 -30.21 -10.25
C GLU A 323 -7.06 -29.89 -11.47
N PHE A 324 -7.47 -28.97 -12.35
CA PHE A 324 -6.76 -28.64 -13.60
C PHE A 324 -6.48 -27.15 -13.69
N MET A 325 -5.29 -26.74 -14.14
CA MET A 325 -5.01 -25.32 -14.36
C MET A 325 -5.89 -24.77 -15.48
N ASN A 326 -6.49 -23.60 -15.29
CA ASN A 326 -7.16 -22.88 -16.35
C ASN A 326 -6.11 -22.14 -17.21
N GLU A 327 -5.38 -22.89 -18.03
CA GLU A 327 -4.18 -22.41 -18.72
C GLU A 327 -4.41 -21.15 -19.56
N GLU A 328 -5.59 -20.98 -20.18
CA GLU A 328 -5.87 -19.82 -21.03
C GLU A 328 -6.01 -18.52 -20.22
N ASP A 329 -6.84 -18.53 -19.18
CA ASP A 329 -7.08 -17.36 -18.34
C ASP A 329 -5.85 -17.03 -17.49
N VAL A 330 -5.20 -18.06 -16.91
CA VAL A 330 -3.94 -17.89 -16.17
C VAL A 330 -2.86 -17.30 -17.07
N LEU A 331 -2.68 -17.80 -18.29
CA LEU A 331 -1.67 -17.26 -19.20
C LEU A 331 -1.99 -15.82 -19.60
N PHE A 332 -3.25 -15.51 -19.88
CA PHE A 332 -3.68 -14.17 -20.23
C PHE A 332 -3.35 -13.17 -19.10
N THR A 333 -3.80 -13.45 -17.88
CA THR A 333 -3.55 -12.57 -16.73
C THR A 333 -2.08 -12.48 -16.40
N LEU A 334 -1.30 -13.57 -16.43
CA LEU A 334 0.13 -13.50 -16.13
C LEU A 334 0.93 -12.68 -17.16
N ILE A 335 0.52 -12.68 -18.43
CA ILE A 335 1.09 -11.79 -19.44
C ILE A 335 0.69 -10.33 -19.18
N HIS A 336 -0.56 -10.10 -18.77
CA HIS A 336 -1.08 -8.79 -18.38
C HIS A 336 -0.30 -8.22 -17.19
N GLU A 337 -0.17 -8.97 -16.09
CA GLU A 337 0.61 -8.58 -14.92
C GLU A 337 2.06 -8.27 -15.27
N TYR A 338 2.67 -9.09 -16.14
CA TYR A 338 4.00 -8.81 -16.62
C TYR A 338 4.09 -7.52 -17.44
N ALA A 339 3.03 -7.11 -18.14
CA ALA A 339 3.00 -5.84 -18.87
C ALA A 339 3.18 -4.66 -17.90
N HIS A 340 2.50 -4.64 -16.75
CA HIS A 340 2.73 -3.65 -15.71
C HIS A 340 4.20 -3.65 -15.24
N LEU A 341 4.75 -4.84 -14.94
CA LEU A 341 6.15 -4.96 -14.55
C LEU A 341 7.12 -4.44 -15.62
N LEU A 342 6.80 -4.64 -16.90
CA LEU A 342 7.60 -4.17 -18.03
C LEU A 342 7.51 -2.65 -18.20
N THR A 343 6.34 -2.05 -17.98
CA THR A 343 6.06 -0.64 -18.34
C THR A 343 6.08 0.33 -17.17
N LEU A 344 6.05 -0.16 -15.93
CA LEU A 344 6.02 0.66 -14.71
C LEU A 344 7.30 0.52 -13.87
N ASN A 345 8.25 -0.32 -14.28
CA ASN A 345 9.52 -0.45 -13.53
C ASN A 345 10.39 0.82 -13.59
N SER A 346 11.46 0.81 -12.80
CA SER A 346 12.41 1.94 -12.66
C SER A 346 13.18 2.33 -13.93
N SER A 347 13.12 1.55 -15.01
CA SER A 347 13.64 1.95 -16.33
C SER A 347 12.62 2.75 -17.16
N GLN A 348 11.36 2.76 -16.74
CA GLN A 348 10.24 3.41 -17.41
C GLN A 348 9.71 4.61 -16.62
N LEU A 349 9.79 4.56 -15.29
CA LEU A 349 9.33 5.62 -14.40
C LEU A 349 10.47 6.19 -13.56
N SER A 350 10.40 7.47 -13.23
CA SER A 350 11.23 8.06 -12.18
C SER A 350 10.62 7.75 -10.81
N VAL A 351 11.05 6.64 -10.21
CA VAL A 351 10.82 6.35 -8.79
C VAL A 351 11.43 7.48 -7.94
N ASN A 352 10.65 8.04 -7.02
CA ASN A 352 10.95 9.16 -6.11
C ASN A 352 10.62 10.60 -6.56
N SER A 353 9.82 10.82 -7.61
CA SER A 353 9.31 12.17 -7.88
C SER A 353 8.06 12.47 -7.03
N LEU A 354 8.26 13.03 -5.83
CA LEU A 354 7.21 13.62 -4.97
C LEU A 354 6.60 14.92 -5.57
N ASP A 355 6.78 15.13 -6.87
CA ASP A 355 6.24 16.27 -7.62
C ASP A 355 5.09 15.69 -8.45
N SER A 356 3.83 15.93 -8.05
CA SER A 356 2.65 15.56 -8.84
C SER A 356 2.56 16.31 -10.17
N ASP A 357 3.50 17.24 -10.41
CA ASP A 357 3.70 17.93 -11.67
C ASP A 357 4.78 17.17 -12.48
N CYS A 358 4.39 16.05 -13.10
CA CYS A 358 5.18 15.42 -14.16
C CYS A 358 5.28 16.42 -15.33
N ARG A 359 6.23 17.35 -15.24
CA ARG A 359 6.27 18.60 -16.02
C ARG A 359 5.95 18.46 -17.51
N THR A 360 6.35 17.35 -18.11
CA THR A 360 6.21 17.07 -19.55
C THR A 360 5.77 15.63 -19.86
N THR A 361 5.42 14.82 -18.86
CA THR A 361 5.16 13.39 -19.02
C THR A 361 3.95 12.94 -18.20
N HIS A 362 3.54 11.70 -18.38
CA HIS A 362 2.35 11.13 -17.73
C HIS A 362 2.64 10.70 -16.28
N TYR A 363 1.72 11.01 -15.35
CA TYR A 363 1.77 10.58 -13.95
C TYR A 363 0.94 9.32 -13.74
N VAL A 364 1.48 8.37 -12.98
CA VAL A 364 0.77 7.20 -12.43
C VAL A 364 1.19 7.00 -10.97
N PRO A 365 0.45 6.21 -10.17
CA PRO A 365 0.77 6.00 -8.75
C PRO A 365 2.22 5.53 -8.50
N GLU A 366 2.78 4.74 -9.41
CA GLU A 366 4.15 4.21 -9.32
C GLU A 366 5.24 5.25 -9.65
N GLY A 367 4.86 6.42 -10.16
CA GLY A 367 5.73 7.56 -10.40
C GLY A 367 5.51 8.26 -11.75
N CYS A 368 6.32 9.28 -12.03
CA CYS A 368 6.28 9.95 -13.34
C CYS A 368 6.92 9.08 -14.42
N SER A 369 6.22 8.91 -15.52
CA SER A 369 6.76 8.26 -16.71
C SER A 369 7.93 9.04 -17.31
N LEU A 370 8.94 8.33 -17.83
CA LEU A 370 10.02 8.93 -18.59
C LEU A 370 9.53 9.26 -20.01
N GLU A 371 10.13 10.28 -20.65
CA GLU A 371 9.73 10.71 -22.00
C GLU A 371 9.73 9.56 -23.01
N GLU A 372 10.74 8.69 -22.93
CA GLU A 372 10.94 7.55 -23.82
C GLU A 372 10.26 6.25 -23.31
N SER A 373 9.54 6.30 -22.19
CA SER A 373 8.84 5.12 -21.68
C SER A 373 7.73 4.65 -22.61
N TYR A 374 7.42 3.36 -22.59
CA TYR A 374 6.33 2.80 -23.37
C TYR A 374 5.00 3.44 -22.99
N LEU A 375 4.76 3.64 -21.68
CA LEU A 375 3.54 4.28 -21.18
C LEU A 375 3.39 5.70 -21.73
N ASN A 376 4.42 6.55 -21.58
CA ASN A 376 4.33 7.92 -22.05
C ASN A 376 4.09 8.02 -23.56
N GLN A 377 4.78 7.20 -24.36
CA GLN A 377 4.60 7.16 -25.81
C GLN A 377 3.23 6.63 -26.22
N PHE A 378 2.73 5.62 -25.52
CA PHE A 378 1.41 5.02 -25.76
C PHE A 378 0.28 6.00 -25.42
N VAL A 379 0.31 6.59 -24.22
CA VAL A 379 -0.65 7.60 -23.78
C VAL A 379 -0.67 8.79 -24.74
N SER A 380 0.51 9.32 -25.09
CA SER A 380 0.63 10.45 -26.02
C SER A 380 0.07 10.16 -27.42
N GLN A 381 0.03 8.89 -27.83
CA GLN A 381 -0.45 8.50 -29.16
C GLN A 381 -1.95 8.19 -29.17
N PHE A 382 -2.49 7.60 -28.10
CA PHE A 382 -3.82 6.99 -28.11
C PHE A 382 -4.83 7.62 -27.16
N TRP A 383 -4.36 8.35 -26.15
CA TRP A 383 -5.20 9.02 -25.16
C TRP A 383 -5.18 10.52 -25.37
N THR A 384 -6.31 11.16 -25.05
CA THR A 384 -6.42 12.63 -25.02
C THR A 384 -6.69 13.06 -23.60
N ASP A 385 -6.31 14.29 -23.24
CA ASP A 385 -6.64 14.87 -21.93
C ASP A 385 -8.15 14.76 -21.62
N SER A 386 -9.01 14.87 -22.63
CA SER A 386 -10.46 14.72 -22.44
C SER A 386 -10.88 13.31 -22.06
N MET A 387 -10.21 12.28 -22.59
CA MET A 387 -10.49 10.88 -22.25
C MET A 387 -9.98 10.58 -20.85
N ILE A 388 -8.74 11.00 -20.55
CA ILE A 388 -8.13 10.81 -19.22
C ILE A 388 -9.00 11.47 -18.15
N ASN A 389 -9.37 12.75 -18.31
CA ASN A 389 -10.23 13.45 -17.36
C ASN A 389 -11.63 12.81 -17.23
N GLN A 390 -12.14 12.18 -18.29
CA GLN A 390 -13.43 11.49 -18.22
C GLN A 390 -13.32 10.20 -17.42
N VAL A 391 -12.31 9.38 -17.69
CA VAL A 391 -12.06 8.13 -16.96
C VAL A 391 -11.76 8.42 -15.50
N GLN A 392 -10.87 9.37 -15.20
CA GLN A 392 -10.62 9.84 -13.84
C GLN A 392 -11.89 10.35 -13.13
N SER A 393 -12.89 10.84 -13.86
CA SER A 393 -14.18 11.21 -13.25
C SER A 393 -15.11 10.02 -13.02
N ILE A 394 -14.96 8.96 -13.82
CA ILE A 394 -15.67 7.68 -13.64
C ILE A 394 -15.07 6.94 -12.44
N ASP A 395 -13.75 6.96 -12.27
CA ASP A 395 -13.04 6.35 -11.12
C ASP A 395 -13.46 6.93 -9.76
N LEU A 396 -14.15 8.10 -9.76
CA LEU A 396 -14.71 8.71 -8.56
C LEU A 396 -16.12 8.19 -8.21
N ILE A 397 -16.70 7.30 -9.02
CA ILE A 397 -18.02 6.71 -8.76
C ILE A 397 -17.87 5.59 -7.73
N GLU A 398 -18.41 5.80 -6.53
CA GLU A 398 -18.30 4.83 -5.41
C GLU A 398 -19.23 3.60 -5.55
N ASP A 399 -20.32 3.71 -6.33
CA ASP A 399 -21.27 2.62 -6.54
C ASP A 399 -20.76 1.73 -7.68
N ALA A 400 -20.41 0.48 -7.37
CA ALA A 400 -19.80 -0.45 -8.33
C ALA A 400 -20.65 -0.63 -9.60
N ASP A 401 -21.97 -0.83 -9.47
CA ASP A 401 -22.86 -0.98 -10.63
C ASP A 401 -22.85 0.27 -11.51
N ALA A 402 -22.92 1.47 -10.92
CA ALA A 402 -22.85 2.74 -11.64
C ALA A 402 -21.46 3.00 -12.25
N TYR A 403 -20.38 2.57 -11.60
CA TYR A 403 -19.02 2.64 -12.13
C TYR A 403 -18.90 1.78 -13.39
N TYR A 404 -19.29 0.50 -13.32
CA TYR A 404 -19.24 -0.40 -14.47
C TYR A 404 -20.16 0.07 -15.60
N ASP A 405 -21.37 0.56 -15.29
CA ASP A 405 -22.25 1.17 -16.30
C ASP A 405 -21.58 2.36 -16.99
N ALA A 406 -20.86 3.20 -16.24
CA ALA A 406 -20.16 4.36 -16.78
C ALA A 406 -18.92 3.98 -17.61
N ILE A 407 -18.15 2.97 -17.22
CA ILE A 407 -17.04 2.41 -18.00
C ILE A 407 -17.57 1.79 -19.30
N ILE A 408 -18.64 1.00 -19.24
CA ILE A 408 -19.29 0.42 -20.43
C ILE A 408 -19.79 1.53 -21.35
N GLU A 409 -20.39 2.59 -20.80
CA GLU A 409 -20.80 3.77 -21.57
C GLU A 409 -19.59 4.46 -22.22
N PHE A 410 -18.49 4.66 -21.48
CA PHE A 410 -17.25 5.24 -22.00
C PHE A 410 -16.68 4.40 -23.15
N TYR A 411 -16.52 3.09 -22.95
CA TYR A 411 -16.08 2.15 -23.97
C TYR A 411 -16.98 2.18 -25.22
N THR A 412 -18.30 2.14 -25.03
CA THR A 412 -19.30 2.16 -26.11
C THR A 412 -19.25 3.47 -26.92
N ASN A 413 -18.97 4.59 -26.25
CA ASN A 413 -18.82 5.90 -26.88
C ASN A 413 -17.48 6.10 -27.60
N HIS A 414 -16.52 5.19 -27.42
CA HIS A 414 -15.22 5.20 -28.09
C HIS A 414 -15.03 3.95 -28.99
N PRO A 415 -15.91 3.70 -29.96
CA PRO A 415 -15.93 2.45 -30.70
C PRO A 415 -14.63 2.19 -31.47
N ASN A 416 -14.12 0.97 -31.35
CA ASN A 416 -12.85 0.49 -31.90
C ASN A 416 -11.59 1.17 -31.31
N SER A 417 -11.71 1.80 -30.14
CA SER A 417 -10.56 2.42 -29.46
C SER A 417 -9.80 1.46 -28.56
N PHE A 418 -10.48 0.49 -27.96
CA PHE A 418 -9.94 -0.42 -26.96
C PHE A 418 -10.01 -1.87 -27.44
N VAL A 419 -9.06 -2.69 -26.98
CA VAL A 419 -9.00 -4.13 -27.34
C VAL A 419 -10.00 -4.98 -26.54
N SER A 420 -10.41 -4.49 -25.38
CA SER A 420 -11.41 -5.07 -24.48
C SER A 420 -12.17 -3.95 -23.76
N GLU A 421 -13.26 -4.29 -23.05
CA GLU A 421 -13.94 -3.36 -22.14
C GLU A 421 -13.05 -2.98 -20.96
N TYR A 422 -12.28 -3.95 -20.44
CA TYR A 422 -11.31 -3.74 -19.36
C TYR A 422 -10.22 -2.73 -19.75
N ALA A 423 -9.72 -2.76 -20.98
CA ALA A 423 -8.77 -1.76 -21.48
C ALA A 423 -9.30 -0.31 -21.46
N ALA A 424 -10.58 -0.07 -21.20
CA ALA A 424 -11.14 1.28 -21.11
C ALA A 424 -11.14 1.86 -19.68
N THR A 425 -10.74 1.08 -18.67
CA THR A 425 -10.74 1.49 -17.26
C THR A 425 -9.71 2.54 -16.93
N ASN A 426 -8.52 2.50 -17.54
CA ASN A 426 -7.55 3.59 -17.55
C ASN A 426 -6.43 3.31 -18.58
N GLU A 427 -5.53 4.27 -18.76
CA GLU A 427 -4.46 4.17 -19.72
C GLU A 427 -3.35 3.15 -19.39
N VAL A 428 -3.19 2.79 -18.12
CA VAL A 428 -2.25 1.75 -17.69
C VAL A 428 -2.80 0.38 -18.06
N GLU A 429 -4.08 0.13 -17.76
CA GLU A 429 -4.79 -1.10 -18.14
C GLU A 429 -4.89 -1.27 -19.65
N ASP A 430 -5.17 -0.19 -20.37
CA ASP A 430 -5.20 -0.19 -21.83
C ASP A 430 -3.87 -0.62 -22.45
N LEU A 431 -2.76 -0.16 -21.88
CA LEU A 431 -1.43 -0.56 -22.32
C LEU A 431 -1.19 -2.04 -22.02
N ALA A 432 -1.48 -2.48 -20.80
CA ALA A 432 -1.26 -3.84 -20.35
C ALA A 432 -2.08 -4.84 -21.18
N GLU A 433 -3.37 -4.58 -21.36
CA GLU A 433 -4.26 -5.34 -22.24
C GLU A 433 -3.76 -5.35 -23.68
N SER A 434 -3.42 -4.19 -24.23
CA SER A 434 -2.94 -4.11 -25.62
C SER A 434 -1.64 -4.90 -25.81
N PHE A 435 -0.76 -4.96 -24.79
CA PHE A 435 0.44 -5.78 -24.80
C PHE A 435 0.08 -7.28 -24.78
N THR A 436 -0.85 -7.70 -23.93
CA THR A 436 -1.34 -9.08 -23.87
C THR A 436 -1.91 -9.54 -25.21
N PHE A 437 -2.73 -8.71 -25.86
CA PHE A 437 -3.23 -8.96 -27.21
C PHE A 437 -2.10 -9.01 -28.25
N PHE A 438 -1.08 -8.14 -28.14
CA PHE A 438 0.11 -8.20 -28.99
C PHE A 438 0.85 -9.53 -28.86
N VAL A 439 0.99 -10.06 -27.65
CA VAL A 439 1.65 -11.34 -27.40
C VAL A 439 0.82 -12.49 -27.95
N LEU A 440 -0.46 -12.58 -27.58
CA LEU A 440 -1.30 -13.75 -27.83
C LEU A 440 -1.87 -13.80 -29.25
N GLN A 441 -2.16 -12.66 -29.88
CA GLN A 441 -2.80 -12.64 -31.19
C GLN A 441 -1.80 -12.52 -32.35
N ASP A 442 -2.28 -12.90 -33.53
CA ASP A 442 -1.57 -12.62 -34.78
C ASP A 442 -1.55 -11.12 -35.05
N ARG A 443 -0.50 -10.66 -35.75
CA ARG A 443 -0.38 -9.24 -36.13
C ARG A 443 -1.65 -8.76 -36.84
N PRO A 444 -2.34 -7.74 -36.32
CA PRO A 444 -3.58 -7.29 -36.95
C PRO A 444 -3.31 -6.66 -38.32
N THR A 445 -4.26 -6.84 -39.23
CA THR A 445 -4.26 -6.22 -40.56
C THR A 445 -5.24 -5.06 -40.67
N GLY A 446 -5.99 -4.80 -39.60
CA GLY A 446 -6.96 -3.72 -39.53
C GLY A 446 -6.32 -2.35 -39.38
N SER A 447 -7.16 -1.35 -39.15
CA SER A 447 -6.76 0.06 -39.05
C SER A 447 -7.51 0.81 -37.96
N THR A 448 -8.22 0.08 -37.08
CA THR A 448 -8.87 0.68 -35.92
C THR A 448 -7.83 1.19 -34.93
N THR A 449 -8.24 2.04 -33.99
CA THR A 449 -7.34 2.50 -32.93
C THR A 449 -6.88 1.34 -32.05
N ALA A 450 -7.75 0.37 -31.76
CA ALA A 450 -7.38 -0.88 -31.08
C ALA A 450 -6.33 -1.69 -31.86
N ASP A 451 -6.47 -1.83 -33.19
CA ASP A 451 -5.43 -2.47 -34.02
C ASP A 451 -4.10 -1.70 -33.95
N GLN A 452 -4.16 -0.36 -33.93
CA GLN A 452 -2.97 0.49 -33.87
C GLN A 452 -2.26 0.39 -32.52
N LYS A 453 -2.99 0.21 -31.41
CA LYS A 453 -2.42 -0.08 -30.09
C LYS A 453 -1.67 -1.40 -30.05
N ILE A 454 -2.19 -2.45 -30.69
CA ILE A 454 -1.43 -3.71 -30.86
C ILE A 454 -0.20 -3.50 -31.78
N LEU A 455 -0.34 -2.71 -32.85
CA LEU A 455 0.76 -2.41 -33.77
C LEU A 455 1.86 -1.53 -33.16
N PHE A 456 1.55 -0.76 -32.10
CA PHE A 456 2.51 0.05 -31.37
C PHE A 456 3.72 -0.76 -30.92
N PHE A 457 3.50 -1.94 -30.34
CA PHE A 457 4.57 -2.79 -29.82
C PHE A 457 5.50 -3.35 -30.92
N TYR A 458 5.04 -3.43 -32.17
CA TYR A 458 5.89 -3.82 -33.31
C TYR A 458 6.93 -2.76 -33.71
N ASN A 459 6.89 -1.56 -33.12
CA ASN A 459 7.93 -0.55 -33.30
C ASN A 459 9.18 -0.82 -32.45
N TYR A 460 9.11 -1.77 -31.51
CA TYR A 460 10.15 -2.08 -30.55
C TYR A 460 10.69 -3.51 -30.80
N PRO A 461 11.85 -3.67 -31.47
CA PRO A 461 12.41 -4.98 -31.80
C PRO A 461 12.55 -5.92 -30.59
N GLU A 462 12.92 -5.37 -29.43
CA GLU A 462 13.07 -6.08 -28.16
C GLU A 462 11.76 -6.63 -27.59
N LEU A 463 10.61 -6.04 -27.95
CA LEU A 463 9.28 -6.54 -27.59
C LEU A 463 8.80 -7.61 -28.57
N ILE A 464 9.21 -7.53 -29.84
CA ILE A 464 8.98 -8.62 -30.81
C ILE A 464 9.75 -9.87 -30.38
N GLU A 465 11.02 -9.72 -29.98
CA GLU A 465 11.82 -10.84 -29.45
C GLU A 465 11.17 -11.45 -28.20
N LEU A 466 10.65 -10.61 -27.30
CA LEU A 466 9.94 -11.04 -26.09
C LEU A 466 8.64 -11.79 -26.40
N ARG A 467 7.86 -11.30 -27.36
CA ARG A 467 6.67 -11.99 -27.86
C ARG A 467 7.00 -13.37 -28.43
N GLU A 468 8.04 -13.48 -29.27
CA GLU A 468 8.43 -14.78 -29.83
C GLU A 468 8.91 -15.75 -28.74
N HIS A 469 9.56 -15.24 -27.68
CA HIS A 469 9.90 -16.03 -26.51
C HIS A 469 8.65 -16.55 -25.78
N MET A 470 7.72 -15.66 -25.40
CA MET A 470 6.48 -16.03 -24.70
C MET A 470 5.64 -17.04 -25.50
N ARG A 471 5.55 -16.90 -26.82
CA ARG A 471 4.82 -17.83 -27.70
C ARG A 471 5.55 -19.15 -27.97
N SER A 472 6.80 -19.28 -27.51
CA SER A 472 7.61 -20.51 -27.65
C SER A 472 7.56 -21.42 -26.42
N ILE A 473 7.09 -20.87 -25.29
CA ILE A 473 6.69 -21.61 -24.09
C ILE A 473 5.43 -22.42 -24.45
#